data_AF-A0AA37K7C4-F1
#
_entry.id   AF-A0AA37K7C4-F1
#
_cell.length_a   1.000
_cell.length_b   1.000
_cell.length_c   1.000
_cell.angle_alpha   90.00
_cell.angle_beta   90.00
_cell.angle_gamma   90.00
#
_symmetry.space_group_name_H-M   'P 1'
#
loop_
_entity.id
_entity.type
_entity.pdbx_description
1 polymer ?
#
loop_
_entity_poly.entity_id
_entity_poly.type
_entity_poly.pdbx_seq_one_letter_code
_entity_poly.pdbx_strand_id
1 'polypeptide(L)' 'MGWPKINQIDQLSLSEKAKRIFAWKFFAGESFADWPGTENRKELYEVYKRVFNAVMDKKDGKLLF' A
#
# COMPACT_ATOMS: atom_id res chain seq x y z
N MET A 1 -2.29 -17.86 -4.83
CA MET A 1 -1.60 -16.56 -5.00
C MET A 1 -1.02 -16.17 -3.66
N GLY A 2 0.30 -16.17 -3.49
CA GLY A 2 0.95 -15.77 -2.24
C GLY A 2 1.17 -14.27 -2.22
N TRP A 3 0.64 -13.59 -1.20
CA TRP A 3 0.88 -12.17 -0.99
C TRP A 3 2.32 -11.92 -0.55
N PRO A 4 2.90 -10.76 -0.89
CA PRO A 4 4.16 -10.32 -0.31
C PRO A 4 4.02 -10.32 1.21
N LYS A 5 4.87 -11.09 1.90
CA LYS A 5 4.95 -11.01 3.37
C LYS A 5 5.32 -9.57 3.74
N ILE A 6 4.89 -9.10 4.91
CA ILE A 6 5.13 -7.73 5.42
C ILE A 6 6.60 -7.28 5.21
N ASN A 7 7.55 -8.20 5.41
CA ASN A 7 8.99 -7.97 5.18
C ASN A 7 9.35 -7.48 3.75
N GLN A 8 8.56 -7.77 2.72
CA GLN A 8 8.77 -7.27 1.36
C GLN A 8 8.28 -5.82 1.17
N ILE A 9 7.26 -5.41 1.94
CA ILE A 9 6.73 -4.04 1.99
C ILE A 9 7.68 -3.13 2.77
N ASP A 10 8.31 -3.64 3.83
CA ASP A 10 9.32 -2.89 4.59
C ASP A 10 10.54 -2.51 3.73
N GLN A 11 10.88 -3.32 2.74
CA GLN A 11 11.95 -3.03 1.78
C GLN A 11 11.58 -1.98 0.72
N LEU A 12 10.35 -1.45 0.69
CA LEU A 12 9.92 -0.40 -0.24
C LEU A 12 10.15 1.02 0.30
N SER A 13 10.80 1.17 1.47
CA SER A 13 11.06 2.46 2.14
C SER A 13 9.81 3.35 2.23
N LEU A 14 8.64 2.73 2.42
CA LEU A 14 7.37 3.43 2.50
C LEU A 14 7.23 4.15 3.84
N SER A 15 6.58 5.31 3.83
CA SER A 15 6.20 5.97 5.08
C SER A 15 5.24 5.10 5.89
N GLU A 16 5.32 5.19 7.21
CA GLU A 16 4.41 4.47 8.13
C GLU A 16 2.94 4.73 7.80
N LYS A 17 2.61 5.95 7.36
CA LYS A 17 1.28 6.31 6.86
C LYS A 17 0.89 5.47 5.63
N ALA A 18 1.77 5.34 4.65
CA ALA A 18 1.50 4.56 3.44
C ALA A 18 1.34 3.06 3.75
N LYS A 19 2.15 2.51 4.65
CA LYS A 19 2.01 1.12 5.13
C LYS A 19 0.66 0.91 5.80
N ARG A 20 0.23 1.84 6.66
CA ARG A 20 -1.06 1.76 7.37
C ARG A 20 -2.25 1.84 6.41
N ILE A 21 -2.23 2.77 5.45
CA ILE A 21 -3.29 2.91 4.43
C ILE A 21 -3.36 1.65 3.56
N PHE A 22 -2.20 1.13 3.15
CA PHE A 22 -2.15 -0.11 2.39
C PHE A 22 -2.70 -1.27 3.21
N ALA A 23 -2.24 -1.46 4.44
CA ALA A 23 -2.69 -2.54 5.31
C ALA A 23 -4.20 -2.49 5.62
N TRP A 24 -4.76 -1.29 5.79
CA TRP A 24 -6.18 -1.10 6.00
C TRP A 24 -7.02 -1.62 4.85
N LYS A 25 -6.67 -1.21 3.62
CA LYS A 25 -7.43 -1.64 2.44
C LYS A 25 -7.13 -3.08 2.05
N PHE A 26 -5.88 -3.48 2.21
CA PHE A 26 -5.33 -4.69 1.65
C PHE A 26 -5.46 -5.91 2.59
N PHE A 27 -5.11 -5.74 3.87
CA PHE A 27 -5.17 -6.81 4.87
C PHE A 27 -6.49 -6.83 5.65
N ALA A 28 -7.00 -5.67 6.06
CA ALA A 28 -8.26 -5.60 6.83
C ALA A 28 -9.51 -5.69 5.93
N GLY A 29 -9.38 -5.42 4.63
CA GLY A 29 -10.51 -5.42 3.69
C GLY A 29 -11.48 -4.27 3.90
N GLU A 30 -11.12 -3.29 4.73
CA GLU A 30 -12.00 -2.20 5.13
C GLU A 30 -12.18 -1.14 4.02
N SER A 31 -13.24 -0.34 4.14
CA SER A 31 -13.48 0.76 3.23
C SER A 31 -12.61 1.96 3.59
N PHE A 32 -12.25 2.78 2.57
CA PHE A 32 -11.66 4.10 2.84
C PHE A 32 -12.68 5.07 3.43
N ALA A 33 -13.98 4.73 3.42
CA ALA A 33 -15.01 5.51 4.09
C ALA A 33 -14.87 5.47 5.62
N ASP A 34 -14.35 4.37 6.16
CA ASP A 34 -14.20 4.15 7.61
C ASP A 34 -12.79 4.52 8.10
N TRP A 35 -11.99 5.16 7.24
CA TRP A 35 -10.64 5.56 7.59
C TRP A 35 -10.65 6.60 8.72
N PRO A 36 -9.97 6.36 9.84
CA PRO A 36 -10.03 7.22 11.02
C PRO A 36 -9.15 8.48 10.91
N GLY A 37 -8.33 8.60 9.86
CA GLY A 37 -7.45 9.74 9.66
C GLY A 37 -8.13 10.91 8.95
N THR A 38 -7.44 12.05 8.89
CA THR A 38 -7.96 13.29 8.29
C THR A 38 -7.90 13.28 6.76
N GLU A 39 -7.30 12.25 6.17
CA GLU A 39 -7.15 12.10 4.72
C GLU A 39 -8.49 11.84 4.05
N ASN A 40 -8.71 12.48 2.91
CA ASN A 40 -9.88 12.19 2.10
C ASN A 40 -9.70 10.90 1.28
N ARG A 41 -10.82 10.35 0.79
CA ARG A 41 -10.83 9.10 0.00
C ARG A 41 -9.93 9.14 -1.23
N LYS A 42 -9.76 10.30 -1.86
CA LYS A 42 -8.89 10.45 -3.04
C LYS A 42 -7.43 10.27 -2.67
N GLU A 43 -6.97 10.95 -1.62
CA GLU A 43 -5.62 10.80 -1.08
C GLU A 43 -5.32 9.36 -0.66
N LEU A 44 -6.26 8.72 0.04
CA LEU A 44 -6.13 7.32 0.45
C LEU A 44 -5.95 6.39 -0.74
N TYR A 45 -6.75 6.59 -1.79
CA TYR A 45 -6.66 5.80 -3.02
C TYR A 45 -5.35 6.07 -3.79
N GLU A 46 -4.91 7.32 -3.87
CA GLU A 46 -3.64 7.67 -4.53
C GLU A 46 -2.43 7.06 -3.82
N VAL A 47 -2.40 7.12 -2.48
CA VAL A 47 -1.35 6.49 -1.67
C VAL A 47 -1.40 4.98 -1.84
N TYR A 48 -2.58 4.36 -1.72
CA TYR A 48 -2.75 2.93 -1.94
C TYR A 48 -2.25 2.48 -3.32
N LYS A 49 -2.64 3.20 -4.38
CA LYS A 49 -2.25 2.88 -5.76
C LYS A 49 -0.74 2.99 -5.96
N ARG A 50 -0.08 3.99 -5.37
CA ARG A 50 1.38 4.13 -5.42
C ARG A 50 2.08 2.94 -4.74
N VAL A 51 1.64 2.56 -3.54
CA VAL A 51 2.20 1.41 -2.82
C VAL A 51 1.95 0.12 -3.61
N PHE A 52 0.74 -0.08 -4.10
CA PHE A 52 0.37 -1.25 -4.89
C PHE A 52 1.24 -1.37 -6.15
N ASN A 53 1.42 -0.28 -6.90
CA ASN A 53 2.31 -0.26 -8.05
C ASN A 53 3.75 -0.59 -7.66
N ALA A 54 4.30 0.01 -6.60
CA ALA A 54 5.66 -0.28 -6.14
C ALA A 54 5.84 -1.76 -5.72
N VAL A 55 4.82 -2.36 -5.09
CA VAL A 55 4.79 -3.79 -4.76
C VAL A 55 4.76 -4.65 -6.03
N MET A 56 3.94 -4.29 -7.02
CA MET A 56 3.83 -5.01 -8.28
C MET A 56 5.10 -4.90 -9.12
N ASP A 57 5.67 -3.70 -9.24
CA ASP A 57 6.94 -3.45 -9.94
C ASP A 57 8.07 -4.29 -9.35
N LYS A 58 8.12 -4.38 -8.01
CA LYS A 58 9.08 -5.22 -7.30
C LYS A 58 8.84 -6.72 -7.51
N LYS A 59 7.58 -7.15 -7.55
CA LYS A 59 7.20 -8.55 -7.79
C LYS A 59 7.56 -9.01 -9.20
N ASP A 60 7.35 -8.15 -10.19
CA ASP A 60 7.63 -8.45 -11.60
C ASP A 60 9.11 -8.28 -11.96
N GLY A 61 9.98 -7.90 -11.01
CA GLY A 61 11.41 -7.68 -11.26
C GLY A 61 11.70 -6.49 -12.17
N LYS A 62 10.69 -5.66 -12.48
CA LYS A 62 10.89 -4.36 -13.13
C LYS A 62 11.41 -3.38 -12.09
N LEU A 63 12.71 -3.52 -11.82
CA LEU A 63 13.56 -2.38 -11.48
C LEU A 63 13.34 -1.31 -12.57
N LEU A 64 12.48 -0.34 -12.29
CA LEU A 64 12.49 0.92 -13.01
C LEU A 64 13.66 1.72 -12.43
N PHE A 65 14.80 1.58 -13.09
CA PHE A 65 15.94 2.49 -12.97
C PHE A 65 15.51 3.93 -13.27
#